data_AF-A0A4Y2FWF6-F1
#
_entry.id   AF-A0A4Y2FWF6-F1
#
_cell.length_a   1.000
_cell.length_b   1.000
_cell.length_c   1.000
_cell.angle_alpha   90.00
_cell.angle_beta   90.00
_cell.angle_gamma   90.00
#
_symmetry.space_group_name_H-M   'P 1'
#
loop_
_entity.id
_entity.type
_entity.pdbx_description
1 polymer ?
#
loop_
_entity_poly.entity_id
_entity_poly.type
_entity_poly.pdbx_seq_one_letter_code
_entity_poly.pdbx_strand_id
1 'polypeptide(L)'
;MLLYGASAWALSVSPRLRKKLTSIQRIFLLYITGSYRTTPTAALQTITDIMSLHVKAQQEAIYINVTCLRKEIEFEGLSYQPKDYEEIIKSPSFII
;
A
#
# COMPACT_ATOMS: atom_id res chain seq x y z
N MET A 1 21.43 7.88 -25.29
CA MET A 1 22.77 8.49 -25.19
C MET A 1 22.97 9.19 -23.83
N LEU A 2 22.84 8.46 -22.72
CA LEU A 2 23.19 8.92 -21.36
C LEU A 2 24.40 8.14 -20.81
N LEU A 3 24.61 6.92 -21.30
CA LEU A 3 25.62 5.98 -20.81
C LEU A 3 27.07 6.46 -21.06
N TYR A 4 27.32 7.10 -22.21
CA TYR A 4 28.65 7.62 -22.56
C TYR A 4 29.06 8.85 -21.71
N GLY A 5 28.10 9.71 -21.37
CA GLY A 5 28.35 10.82 -20.44
C GLY A 5 28.56 10.34 -19.01
N ALA A 6 27.79 9.33 -18.59
CA ALA A 6 27.92 8.72 -17.26
C ALA A 6 29.27 8.03 -17.03
N SER A 7 29.85 7.36 -18.05
CA SER A 7 31.17 6.75 -17.94
C SER A 7 32.30 7.79 -17.80
N ALA A 8 32.25 8.86 -18.60
CA ALA A 8 33.19 9.98 -18.49
C ALA A 8 33.08 10.73 -17.14
N TRP A 9 31.85 10.89 -16.64
CA TRP A 9 31.60 11.47 -15.31
C TRP A 9 32.11 10.56 -14.19
N ALA A 10 31.84 9.24 -14.23
CA ALA A 10 32.28 8.30 -13.20
C ALA A 10 33.81 8.28 -13.04
N LEU A 11 34.56 8.46 -14.12
CA LEU A 11 36.02 8.55 -14.14
C LEU A 11 36.57 9.90 -13.67
N SER A 12 35.79 10.99 -13.74
CA SER A 12 36.24 12.37 -13.44
C SER A 12 35.72 12.95 -12.12
N VAL A 13 34.94 12.19 -11.34
CA VAL A 13 34.41 12.66 -10.05
C VAL A 13 35.52 12.85 -9.03
N SER A 14 35.82 14.13 -8.74
CA SER A 14 36.75 14.49 -7.68
C SER A 14 36.26 14.04 -6.28
N PRO A 15 37.18 13.76 -5.33
CA PRO A 15 36.80 13.38 -3.96
C PRO A 15 35.87 14.38 -3.26
N ARG A 16 36.00 15.67 -3.59
CA ARG A 16 35.14 16.75 -3.05
C ARG A 16 33.71 16.66 -3.57
N LEU A 17 33.54 16.38 -4.86
CA LEU A 17 32.22 16.20 -5.47
C LEU A 17 31.54 14.93 -4.93
N ARG A 18 32.30 13.85 -4.76
CA ARG A 18 31.79 12.59 -4.18
C ARG A 18 31.24 12.81 -2.76
N LYS A 19 31.96 13.53 -1.91
CA LYS A 19 31.48 13.89 -0.55
C LYS A 19 30.21 14.74 -0.58
N LYS A 20 30.10 15.70 -1.51
CA LYS A 20 28.88 16.49 -1.70
C LYS A 20 27.70 15.61 -2.13
N LEU A 21 27.91 14.72 -3.10
CA LEU A 21 26.89 13.77 -3.57
C LEU A 21 26.42 12.85 -2.43
N THR A 22 27.34 12.29 -1.65
CA THR A 22 26.99 11.46 -0.48
C THR A 22 26.24 12.27 0.58
N SER A 23 26.60 13.54 0.80
CA SER A 23 25.89 14.41 1.73
C SER A 23 24.45 14.68 1.28
N ILE A 24 24.25 14.96 -0.02
CA ILE A 24 22.94 15.13 -0.63
C ILE A 24 22.12 13.83 -0.52
N GLN A 25 22.71 12.70 -0.90
CA GLN A 25 22.05 11.39 -0.80
C GLN A 25 21.65 11.09 0.65
N ARG A 26 22.49 11.41 1.63
CA ARG A 26 22.20 11.20 3.06
C ARG A 26 21.00 12.02 3.53
N ILE A 27 20.85 13.27 3.07
CA ILE A 27 19.71 14.12 3.41
C ILE A 27 18.41 13.52 2.87
N PHE A 28 18.40 13.08 1.61
CA PHE A 28 17.26 12.37 1.04
C PHE A 28 16.93 11.10 1.82
N LEU A 29 17.95 10.29 2.13
CA LEU A 29 17.77 9.06 2.90
C LEU A 29 17.19 9.33 4.29
N LEU A 30 17.66 10.38 4.98
CA LEU A 30 17.14 10.79 6.29
C LEU A 30 15.69 11.25 6.21
N TYR A 31 15.31 11.98 5.17
CA TYR A 31 13.94 12.42 4.96
C TYR A 31 13.01 11.23 4.72
N ILE A 32 13.44 10.28 3.88
CA ILE A 32 12.73 9.04 3.62
C ILE A 32 12.57 8.24 4.92
N THR A 33 13.66 7.97 5.64
CA THR A 33 13.62 7.23 6.91
C THR A 33 12.80 7.96 7.99
N GLY A 34 12.84 9.28 8.03
CA GLY A 34 12.02 10.10 8.94
C GLY A 34 10.53 10.01 8.62
N SER A 35 10.18 10.05 7.33
CA SER A 35 8.80 9.83 6.85
C SER A 35 8.31 8.41 7.16
N TYR A 36 9.17 7.40 6.95
CA TYR A 36 8.87 6.02 7.36
C TYR A 36 8.72 5.87 8.88
N ARG A 37 9.36 6.71 9.71
CA ARG A 37 9.17 6.65 11.17
C ARG A 37 7.80 7.20 11.60
N THR A 38 7.25 8.20 10.90
CA THR A 38 5.95 8.79 11.23
C THR A 38 4.78 8.10 10.53
N THR A 39 5.02 7.46 9.37
CA THR A 39 3.99 6.77 8.59
C THR A 39 4.46 5.39 8.08
N PRO A 40 5.01 4.49 8.92
CA PRO A 40 5.49 3.20 8.44
C PRO A 40 4.32 2.33 7.98
N THR A 41 3.24 2.31 8.75
CA THR A 41 2.18 1.30 8.60
C THR A 41 1.33 1.54 7.37
N ALA A 42 0.86 2.77 7.13
CA ALA A 42 0.03 3.07 5.96
C ALA A 42 0.83 2.96 4.66
N ALA A 43 2.06 3.50 4.61
CA ALA A 43 2.91 3.39 3.44
C ALA A 43 3.29 1.94 3.14
N LEU A 44 3.62 1.14 4.17
CA LEU A 44 3.92 -0.28 4.01
C LEU A 44 2.70 -1.05 3.51
N GLN A 45 1.51 -0.77 4.03
CA GLN A 45 0.25 -1.37 3.58
C GLN A 45 -0.01 -1.09 2.09
N THR A 46 0.21 0.15 1.64
CA THR A 46 0.08 0.51 0.22
C THR A 46 1.13 -0.20 -0.65
N ILE A 47 2.39 -0.30 -0.21
CA ILE A 47 3.45 -0.95 -0.99
C ILE A 47 3.25 -2.47 -1.07
N THR A 48 2.75 -3.07 0.01
CA THR A 48 2.54 -4.52 0.08
C THR A 48 1.18 -4.94 -0.46
N ASP A 49 0.31 -3.99 -0.82
CA ASP A 49 -1.11 -4.20 -1.14
C ASP A 49 -1.85 -4.99 -0.02
N ILE A 50 -1.30 -4.95 1.20
CA ILE A 50 -1.86 -5.63 2.36
C ILE A 50 -2.82 -4.66 3.02
N MET A 51 -4.11 -4.98 2.95
CA MET A 51 -5.16 -4.27 3.64
C MET A 51 -4.89 -4.23 5.15
N SER A 52 -5.12 -3.06 5.76
CA SER A 52 -4.91 -2.88 7.20
C SER A 52 -5.80 -3.82 8.02
N LEU A 53 -5.26 -4.37 9.11
CA LEU A 53 -5.98 -5.35 9.94
C LEU A 53 -7.33 -4.82 10.44
N HIS A 54 -7.41 -3.53 10.78
CA HIS A 54 -8.67 -2.90 11.21
C HIS A 54 -9.70 -2.83 10.09
N VAL A 55 -9.28 -2.50 8.86
CA VAL A 55 -10.15 -2.48 7.68
C VAL A 55 -10.63 -3.90 7.35
N LYS A 56 -9.73 -4.89 7.43
CA LYS A 56 -10.10 -6.30 7.22
C LYS A 56 -11.09 -6.80 8.27
N ALA A 57 -10.90 -6.44 9.54
CA ALA A 57 -11.83 -6.79 10.61
C ALA A 57 -13.19 -6.12 10.43
N GLN A 58 -13.24 -4.87 9.97
CA GLN A 58 -14.48 -4.18 9.63
C GLN A 58 -15.20 -4.88 8.47
N GLN A 59 -14.49 -5.24 7.41
CA GLN A 59 -15.03 -5.99 6.27
C GLN A 59 -15.63 -7.33 6.71
N GLU A 60 -14.92 -8.10 7.53
CA GLU A 60 -15.42 -9.38 8.05
C GLU A 60 -16.64 -9.19 8.97
N ALA A 61 -16.66 -8.15 9.80
CA ALA A 61 -17.80 -7.84 10.65
C ALA A 61 -19.05 -7.48 9.82
N ILE A 62 -18.90 -6.69 8.74
CA ILE A 62 -19.98 -6.38 7.81
C ILE A 62 -20.46 -7.68 7.15
N TYR A 63 -19.52 -8.47 6.61
CA TYR A 63 -19.84 -9.73 5.95
C TYR A 63 -20.62 -10.69 6.84
N ILE A 64 -20.18 -10.92 8.08
CA ILE A 64 -20.87 -11.81 9.04
C ILE A 64 -22.26 -11.28 9.39
N ASN A 65 -22.40 -9.98 9.62
CA ASN A 65 -23.69 -9.40 9.96
C ASN A 65 -24.69 -9.50 8.78
N VAL A 66 -24.24 -9.30 7.55
CA VAL A 66 -25.10 -9.38 6.36
C VAL A 66 -25.43 -10.83 6.00
N THR A 67 -24.46 -11.73 6.02
CA THR A 67 -24.63 -13.13 5.57
C THR A 67 -25.16 -14.06 6.65
N CYS A 68 -24.60 -14.01 7.87
CA CYS A 68 -25.00 -14.90 8.96
C CYS A 68 -26.18 -14.35 9.75
N LEU A 69 -26.16 -13.04 10.06
CA LEU A 69 -27.20 -12.42 10.89
C LEU A 69 -28.35 -11.81 10.08
N ARG A 70 -28.24 -11.77 8.74
CA ARG A 70 -29.23 -11.18 7.82
C ARG A 70 -29.67 -9.77 8.23
N LYS A 71 -28.72 -8.98 8.74
CA LYS A 71 -28.98 -7.59 9.12
C LYS A 71 -28.54 -6.68 7.99
N GLU A 72 -29.38 -5.70 7.70
CA GLU A 72 -29.02 -4.57 6.85
C GLU A 72 -28.08 -3.66 7.65
N ILE A 73 -26.97 -3.26 7.02
CA ILE A 73 -25.98 -2.40 7.65
C ILE A 73 -25.68 -1.26 6.69
N GLU A 74 -25.63 -0.05 7.23
CA GLU A 74 -25.14 1.11 6.50
C GLU A 74 -23.70 1.38 6.96
N PHE A 75 -22.75 1.28 6.04
CA PHE A 75 -21.34 1.57 6.31
C PHE A 75 -20.82 2.57 5.28
N GLU A 76 -20.28 3.69 5.75
CA GLU A 76 -19.69 4.75 4.91
C GLU A 76 -20.64 5.29 3.80
N GLY A 77 -21.96 5.27 4.07
CA GLY A 77 -23.00 5.71 3.13
C GLY A 77 -23.44 4.67 2.10
N LEU A 78 -22.90 3.45 2.18
CA LEU A 78 -23.33 2.30 1.39
C LEU A 78 -24.23 1.39 2.25
N SER A 79 -25.40 1.05 1.73
CA SER A 79 -26.30 0.07 2.35
C SER A 79 -25.95 -1.33 1.85
N TYR A 80 -25.70 -2.24 2.79
CA TYR A 80 -25.42 -3.65 2.51
C TYR A 80 -26.64 -4.48 2.86
N GLN A 81 -27.28 -5.02 1.83
CA GLN A 81 -28.47 -5.85 1.99
C GLN A 81 -28.08 -7.33 1.94
N PRO A 82 -28.69 -8.20 2.77
CA PRO A 82 -28.47 -9.64 2.69
C PRO A 82 -28.69 -10.24 1.30
N LYS A 83 -29.58 -9.64 0.50
CA LYS A 83 -29.92 -10.08 -0.85
C LYS A 83 -28.75 -9.94 -1.84
N ASP A 84 -27.90 -8.93 -1.67
CA ASP A 84 -26.79 -8.64 -2.58
C ASP A 84 -25.72 -9.75 -2.55
N TYR A 85 -25.63 -10.47 -1.42
CA TYR A 85 -24.67 -11.56 -1.22
C TYR A 85 -25.26 -12.95 -1.49
N GLU A 86 -26.59 -13.10 -1.47
CA GLU A 86 -27.25 -14.37 -1.80
C GLU A 86 -27.11 -14.75 -3.28
N GLU A 87 -26.95 -13.78 -4.19
CA GLU A 87 -26.72 -14.04 -5.62
C GLU A 87 -25.32 -14.61 -5.89
N ILE A 88 -24.31 -14.17 -5.13
CA ILE A 88 -22.93 -14.64 -5.25
C ILE A 88 -22.80 -16.11 -4.82
N ILE A 89 -23.50 -16.51 -3.75
CA ILE A 89 -23.48 -17.90 -3.24
C ILE A 89 -24.18 -18.86 -4.21
N LYS A 90 -25.12 -18.37 -5.04
CA LYS A 90 -25.82 -19.18 -6.04
C LYS A 90 -25.08 -19.32 -7.37
N SER A 91 -23.97 -18.60 -7.59
CA SER A 91 -23.11 -18.82 -8.76
C SER A 91 -22.06 -19.90 -8.44
N PRO A 92 -22.19 -21.14 -8.97
CA PRO A 92 -21.21 -22.18 -8.75
C PRO A 92 -20.05 -21.98 -9.71
N SER A 93 -19.16 -21.05 -9.43
CA SER A 93 -17.98 -20.83 -10.26
C SER A 93 -16.81 -20.41 -9.40
N PHE A 94 -16.27 -21.31 -8.59
CA PHE A 94 -14.84 -21.38 -8.23
C PHE A 94 -14.61 -22.65 -7.39
N ILE A 95 -14.83 -23.81 -8.01
CA ILE A 95 -14.09 -25.04 -7.67
C ILE A 95 -13.53 -25.57 -8.99
N ILE A 96 -12.31 -25.13 -9.34
CA ILE A 96 -11.25 -25.93 -9.97
C ILE A 96 -9.93 -25.39 -9.40
#